data_AF-A0A6M5YW25-F1
#
_entry.id   AF-A0A6M5YW25-F1
#
_cell.length_a   1.000
_cell.length_b   1.000
_cell.length_c   1.000
_cell.angle_alpha   90.00
_cell.angle_beta   90.00
_cell.angle_gamma   90.00
#
_symmetry.space_group_name_H-M   'P 1'
#
loop_
_entity.id
_entity.type
_entity.pdbx_description
1 polymer ?
#
loop_
_entity_poly.entity_id
_entity_poly.type
_entity_poly.pdbx_seq_one_letter_code
_entity_poly.pdbx_strand_id
1 'polypeptide(L)'
;MRYSRTLAASALLANTAPVRAGMPSVTLSDAASLRLQSISFFLVLFLISALAVRWIWNGFRTDFPRLPHLSYLKALGLVGLWGLLFLLVLTMISGARELMTPGAWKKDGLTYALANETKPATNPVAPAGPTEDGRRLKLTVLFGALAVHAAAHDGRFPSAGDSTIAPDLWRTPHASGMRYVYLPNRTTNDPGRVLACEPELFGEGRLVLFTNGDIRRMTSTELAPILTPEAK
;
A
#
# COMPACT_ATOMS: atom_id res chain seq x y z
N MET A 1 -50.37 28.55 -11.05
CA MET A 1 -50.80 28.89 -9.67
C MET A 1 -51.82 27.87 -9.17
N ARG A 2 -51.44 27.00 -8.24
CA ARG A 2 -52.34 26.47 -7.20
C ARG A 2 -51.48 25.92 -6.07
N TYR A 3 -51.85 26.34 -4.86
CA TYR A 3 -51.03 26.40 -3.67
C TYR A 3 -50.84 25.04 -2.96
N SER A 4 -49.61 24.84 -2.51
CA SER A 4 -49.17 24.28 -1.23
C SER A 4 -50.25 23.81 -0.24
N ARG A 5 -50.20 22.51 0.10
CA ARG A 5 -50.64 21.84 1.34
C ARG A 5 -49.89 20.50 1.39
N THR A 6 -49.19 20.01 2.42
CA THR A 6 -49.05 20.36 3.83
C THR A 6 -47.92 19.49 4.41
N LEU A 7 -47.07 20.09 5.25
CA LEU A 7 -46.51 19.60 6.52
C LEU A 7 -46.04 18.12 6.59
N ALA A 8 -44.74 17.84 6.68
CA ALA A 8 -43.95 17.93 7.93
C ALA A 8 -44.59 17.15 9.10
N ALA A 9 -44.49 15.82 9.05
CA ALA A 9 -44.58 14.88 10.18
C ALA A 9 -44.10 13.54 9.59
N SER A 10 -42.97 12.94 9.98
CA SER A 10 -42.66 12.49 11.32
C SER A 10 -41.15 12.29 11.46
N ALA A 11 -40.47 13.24 12.08
CA ALA A 11 -39.09 13.10 12.57
C ALA A 11 -39.08 13.21 14.10
N LEU A 12 -40.02 12.53 14.74
CA LEU A 12 -40.12 12.40 16.19
C LEU A 12 -40.26 10.92 16.49
N LEU A 13 -39.14 10.30 16.89
CA LEU A 13 -39.00 9.12 17.75
C LEU A 13 -37.62 8.48 17.50
N ALA A 14 -36.55 9.20 17.83
CA ALA A 14 -35.21 8.63 17.89
C ALA A 14 -34.38 9.25 19.03
N ASN A 15 -35.02 9.50 20.17
CA ASN A 15 -34.30 9.89 21.39
C ASN A 15 -34.75 9.02 22.55
N THR A 16 -34.43 7.72 22.47
CA THR A 16 -34.45 6.84 23.64
C THR A 16 -33.18 7.09 24.42
N ALA A 17 -33.25 7.92 25.45
CA ALA A 17 -32.21 7.99 26.47
C ALA A 17 -32.01 6.58 27.06
N PRO A 18 -30.77 6.07 27.21
CA PRO A 18 -30.56 4.80 27.88
C PRO A 18 -30.84 4.99 29.37
N VAL A 19 -31.97 4.45 29.81
CA VAL A 19 -32.27 4.25 31.23
C VAL A 19 -31.17 3.36 31.81
N ARG A 20 -30.37 3.94 32.69
CA ARG A 20 -29.22 3.32 33.33
C ARG A 20 -29.69 2.65 34.62
N ALA A 21 -30.10 1.39 34.50
CA ALA A 21 -30.37 0.52 35.63
C ALA A 21 -29.95 -0.92 35.27
N GLY A 22 -28.76 -1.32 35.70
CA GLY A 22 -28.33 -2.69 36.06
C GLY A 22 -28.69 -3.91 35.21
N MET A 23 -29.30 -3.78 34.04
CA MET A 23 -29.67 -4.91 33.18
C MET A 23 -28.45 -5.34 32.36
N PRO A 24 -28.14 -6.65 32.26
CA PRO A 24 -27.12 -7.14 31.34
C PRO A 24 -27.55 -6.80 29.91
N SER A 25 -27.00 -5.73 29.37
CA SER A 25 -27.20 -5.35 27.97
C SER A 25 -26.48 -6.40 27.12
N VAL A 26 -27.24 -7.16 26.34
CA VAL A 26 -26.69 -8.02 25.30
C VAL A 26 -26.13 -7.09 24.22
N THR A 27 -24.92 -6.58 24.42
CA THR A 27 -24.22 -5.81 23.41
C THR A 27 -23.75 -6.78 22.34
N LEU A 28 -24.10 -6.50 21.09
CA LEU A 28 -23.43 -7.13 19.95
C LEU A 28 -21.93 -6.94 20.16
N SER A 29 -21.14 -8.00 19.98
CA SER A 29 -19.68 -7.84 19.99
C SER A 29 -19.30 -6.78 18.96
N ASP A 30 -18.24 -6.01 19.22
CA ASP A 30 -17.83 -4.92 18.31
C ASP A 30 -17.68 -5.42 16.87
N ALA A 31 -17.18 -6.66 16.69
CA ALA A 31 -17.09 -7.33 15.40
C ALA A 31 -18.46 -7.57 14.73
N ALA A 32 -19.50 -7.94 15.49
CA ALA A 32 -20.85 -8.12 14.97
C ALA A 32 -21.50 -6.77 14.61
N SER A 33 -21.29 -5.74 15.43
CA SER A 33 -21.77 -4.37 15.16
C SER A 33 -21.19 -3.81 13.87
N LEU A 34 -19.87 -3.94 13.67
CA LEU A 34 -19.19 -3.49 12.44
C LEU A 34 -19.69 -4.21 11.18
N ARG A 35 -19.95 -5.52 11.27
CA ARG A 35 -20.52 -6.30 10.16
C ARG A 35 -21.93 -5.84 9.83
N LEU A 36 -22.77 -5.63 10.85
CA LEU A 36 -24.15 -5.20 10.66
C LEU A 36 -24.22 -3.80 10.03
N GLN A 37 -23.35 -2.87 10.45
CA GLN A 37 -23.23 -1.55 9.85
C GLN A 37 -22.84 -1.64 8.37
N SER A 38 -21.86 -2.48 8.04
CA SER A 38 -21.41 -2.69 6.66
C SER A 38 -22.53 -3.25 5.80
N ILE A 39 -23.21 -4.30 6.26
CA ILE A 39 -24.36 -4.90 5.56
C ILE A 39 -25.47 -3.86 5.35
N SER A 40 -25.77 -3.07 6.37
CA SER A 40 -26.80 -2.03 6.30
C SER A 40 -26.45 -0.95 5.27
N PHE A 41 -25.20 -0.49 5.24
CA PHE A 41 -24.72 0.47 4.26
C PHE A 41 -24.87 -0.06 2.83
N PHE A 42 -24.38 -1.28 2.58
CA PHE A 42 -24.50 -1.92 1.26
C PHE A 42 -25.95 -2.17 0.86
N LEU A 43 -26.82 -2.56 1.81
CA LEU A 43 -28.23 -2.78 1.55
C LEU A 43 -28.92 -1.48 1.12
N VAL A 44 -28.68 -0.38 1.84
CA VAL A 44 -29.24 0.94 1.48
C VAL A 44 -28.74 1.38 0.11
N LEU A 45 -27.44 1.26 -0.15
CA LEU A 45 -26.85 1.62 -1.44
C LEU A 45 -27.44 0.78 -2.59
N PHE A 46 -27.65 -0.52 -2.35
CA PHE A 46 -28.28 -1.44 -3.30
C PHE A 46 -29.72 -1.02 -3.62
N LEU A 47 -30.52 -0.70 -2.60
CA LEU A 47 -31.90 -0.22 -2.76
C LEU A 47 -31.96 1.11 -3.51
N ILE A 48 -31.06 2.06 -3.20
CA ILE A 48 -30.95 3.35 -3.93
C ILE A 48 -30.56 3.11 -5.39
N SER A 49 -29.63 2.20 -5.66
CA SER A 49 -29.22 1.86 -7.03
C SER A 49 -30.38 1.30 -7.85
N ALA A 50 -31.19 0.40 -7.27
CA ALA A 50 -32.41 -0.09 -7.92
C ALA A 50 -33.43 1.02 -8.20
N LEU A 51 -33.54 2.01 -7.29
CA LEU A 51 -34.40 3.17 -7.49
C LEU A 51 -33.90 4.07 -8.62
N ALA A 52 -32.59 4.30 -8.71
CA ALA A 52 -31.97 5.04 -9.81
C ALA A 52 -32.20 4.35 -11.16
N VAL A 53 -31.98 3.03 -11.24
CA VAL A 53 -32.25 2.25 -12.47
C VAL A 53 -33.71 2.33 -12.88
N ARG A 54 -34.64 2.20 -11.92
CA ARG A 54 -36.07 2.38 -12.18
C ARG A 54 -36.36 3.78 -12.74
N TRP A 55 -35.77 4.82 -12.15
CA TRP A 55 -36.03 6.20 -12.54
C TRP A 55 -35.49 6.49 -13.94
N ILE A 56 -34.27 6.07 -14.23
CA ILE A 56 -33.63 6.20 -15.54
C ILE A 56 -34.43 5.44 -16.60
N TRP A 57 -34.80 4.19 -16.34
CA TRP A 57 -35.56 3.37 -17.30
C TRP A 57 -36.93 3.97 -17.62
N ASN A 58 -37.66 4.39 -16.58
CA ASN A 58 -38.96 5.01 -16.78
C ASN A 58 -38.86 6.44 -17.35
N GLY A 59 -37.71 7.10 -17.17
CA GLY A 59 -37.34 8.33 -17.89
C GLY A 59 -37.21 8.07 -19.38
N PHE A 60 -36.37 7.12 -19.80
CA PHE A 60 -36.19 6.78 -21.22
C PHE A 60 -37.47 6.31 -21.93
N ARG A 61 -38.46 5.82 -21.18
CA ARG A 61 -39.76 5.46 -21.74
C ARG A 61 -40.48 6.66 -22.38
N THR A 62 -40.22 7.89 -21.95
CA THR A 62 -40.84 9.08 -22.59
C THR A 62 -40.44 9.18 -24.06
N ASP A 63 -39.21 8.77 -24.38
CA ASP A 63 -38.64 8.90 -25.71
C ASP A 63 -38.90 7.65 -26.57
N PHE A 64 -39.17 6.51 -25.93
CA PHE A 64 -39.43 5.23 -26.59
C PHE A 64 -40.75 4.58 -26.10
N PRO A 65 -41.89 4.85 -26.77
CA PRO A 65 -43.21 4.37 -26.34
C PRO A 65 -43.38 2.85 -26.34
N ARG A 66 -42.45 2.10 -26.95
CA ARG A 66 -42.46 0.63 -27.02
C ARG A 66 -41.86 -0.06 -25.78
N LEU A 67 -41.27 0.68 -24.84
CA LEU A 67 -40.61 0.10 -23.66
C LEU A 67 -41.59 -0.28 -22.54
N PRO A 68 -41.42 -1.45 -21.90
CA PRO A 68 -42.26 -1.90 -20.79
C PRO A 68 -41.98 -1.08 -19.52
N HIS A 69 -43.03 -0.87 -18.71
CA HIS A 69 -42.90 -0.17 -17.43
C HIS A 69 -42.18 -1.04 -16.38
N LEU A 70 -41.13 -0.48 -15.78
CA LEU A 70 -40.34 -1.17 -14.77
C LEU A 70 -40.89 -0.85 -13.38
N SER A 71 -41.48 -1.85 -12.71
CA SER A 71 -41.84 -1.74 -11.29
C SER A 71 -40.58 -1.81 -10.43
N TYR A 72 -40.64 -1.29 -9.19
CA TYR A 72 -39.49 -1.31 -8.28
C TYR A 72 -38.97 -2.72 -8.01
N LEU A 73 -39.88 -3.71 -7.85
CA LEU A 73 -39.49 -5.12 -7.69
C LEU A 73 -38.74 -5.66 -8.92
N LYS A 74 -39.16 -5.28 -10.14
CA LYS A 74 -38.46 -5.67 -11.37
C LYS A 74 -37.09 -5.01 -11.47
N ALA A 75 -36.97 -3.74 -11.08
CA ALA A 75 -35.69 -3.04 -11.03
C ALA A 75 -34.73 -3.66 -10.00
N LEU A 76 -35.24 -4.01 -8.82
CA LEU A 76 -34.48 -4.69 -7.77
C LEU A 76 -33.98 -6.06 -8.23
N GLY A 77 -34.86 -6.84 -8.87
CA GLY A 77 -34.50 -8.11 -9.48
C GLY A 77 -33.46 -7.97 -10.59
N LEU A 78 -33.60 -6.94 -11.44
CA LEU A 78 -32.64 -6.66 -12.52
C LEU A 78 -31.26 -6.32 -11.97
N VAL A 79 -31.17 -5.40 -11.00
CA VAL A 79 -29.89 -5.01 -10.38
C VAL A 79 -29.27 -6.18 -9.62
N GLY A 80 -30.09 -6.96 -8.89
CA GLY A 80 -29.63 -8.17 -8.19
C GLY A 80 -29.09 -9.24 -9.15
N LEU A 81 -29.81 -9.52 -10.25
CA LEU A 81 -29.39 -10.50 -11.25
C LEU A 81 -28.10 -10.05 -11.97
N TRP A 82 -28.02 -8.77 -12.34
CA TRP A 82 -26.79 -8.20 -12.91
C TRP A 82 -25.62 -8.26 -11.94
N GLY A 83 -25.84 -7.93 -10.66
CA GLY A 83 -24.81 -8.04 -9.63
C GLY A 83 -24.32 -9.47 -9.44
N LEU A 84 -25.22 -10.46 -9.44
CA LEU A 84 -24.87 -11.87 -9.34
C LEU A 84 -24.09 -12.36 -10.57
N LEU A 85 -24.50 -11.94 -11.77
CA LEU A 85 -23.78 -12.24 -13.02
C LEU A 85 -22.35 -11.68 -12.96
N PHE A 86 -22.18 -10.43 -12.57
CA PHE A 86 -20.85 -9.83 -12.39
C PHE A 86 -20.04 -10.58 -11.34
N LEU A 87 -20.64 -10.92 -10.19
CA LEU A 87 -19.96 -11.66 -9.15
C LEU A 87 -19.42 -13.00 -9.68
N LEU A 88 -20.23 -13.75 -10.43
CA LEU A 88 -19.81 -14.98 -11.09
C LEU A 88 -18.63 -14.74 -12.05
N VAL A 89 -18.72 -13.72 -12.90
CA VAL A 89 -17.66 -13.38 -13.86
C VAL A 89 -16.37 -12.98 -13.13
N LEU A 90 -16.44 -12.12 -12.11
CA LEU A 90 -15.27 -11.70 -11.34
C LEU A 90 -14.63 -12.89 -10.61
N THR A 91 -15.43 -13.81 -10.06
CA THR A 91 -14.93 -15.06 -9.46
C THR A 91 -14.21 -15.92 -10.49
N MET A 92 -14.77 -16.07 -11.71
CA MET A 92 -14.13 -16.83 -12.78
C MET A 92 -12.84 -16.18 -13.29
N ILE A 93 -12.77 -14.85 -13.39
CA ILE A 93 -11.54 -14.13 -13.75
C ILE A 93 -10.46 -14.35 -12.67
N SER A 94 -10.85 -14.27 -11.39
CA SER A 94 -9.93 -14.55 -10.28
C SER A 94 -9.43 -16.00 -10.30
N GLY A 95 -10.31 -16.97 -10.60
CA GLY A 95 -9.94 -18.38 -10.74
C GLY A 95 -9.01 -18.64 -11.93
N ALA A 96 -9.28 -18.00 -13.08
CA ALA A 96 -8.40 -18.10 -14.25
C ALA A 96 -7.00 -17.51 -13.97
N ARG A 97 -6.92 -16.43 -13.19
CA ARG A 97 -5.64 -15.85 -12.76
C ARG A 97 -4.83 -16.84 -11.91
N GLU A 98 -5.48 -17.59 -11.02
CA GLU A 98 -4.82 -18.62 -10.22
C GLU A 98 -4.22 -19.73 -11.08
N LEU A 99 -4.91 -20.14 -12.16
CA LEU A 99 -4.39 -21.11 -13.13
C LEU A 99 -3.20 -20.57 -13.94
N MET A 100 -3.16 -19.27 -14.22
CA MET A 100 -2.06 -18.64 -14.97
C MET A 100 -0.81 -18.40 -14.13
N THR A 101 -0.92 -18.38 -12.80
CA THR A 101 0.22 -18.20 -11.88
C THR A 101 0.28 -19.32 -10.83
N PRO A 102 0.51 -20.57 -11.25
CA PRO A 102 0.59 -21.69 -10.32
C PRO A 102 1.75 -21.45 -9.33
N GLY A 103 1.46 -21.57 -8.03
CA GLY A 103 2.46 -21.38 -6.97
C GLY A 103 2.73 -19.92 -6.57
N ALA A 104 1.95 -18.95 -7.06
CA ALA A 104 2.07 -17.54 -6.66
C ALA A 104 1.75 -17.30 -5.17
N TRP A 105 0.90 -18.12 -4.57
CA TRP A 105 0.57 -18.05 -3.15
C TRP A 105 1.34 -19.10 -2.37
N LYS A 106 2.14 -18.67 -1.38
CA LYS A 106 2.80 -19.56 -0.42
C LYS A 106 2.25 -19.27 0.98
N LYS A 107 2.07 -20.33 1.75
CA LYS A 107 1.66 -20.24 3.15
C LYS A 107 2.82 -19.61 3.95
N ASP A 108 2.59 -18.44 4.55
CA ASP A 108 3.52 -17.76 5.45
C ASP A 108 2.87 -17.64 6.83
N GLY A 109 3.25 -18.55 7.74
CA GLY A 109 2.64 -18.65 9.07
C GLY A 109 1.16 -19.06 9.03
N LEU A 110 0.28 -18.16 9.52
CA LEU A 110 -1.17 -18.35 9.63
C LEU A 110 -1.96 -17.85 8.40
N THR A 111 -1.28 -17.19 7.46
CA THR A 111 -1.90 -16.55 6.28
C THR A 111 -1.18 -16.97 4.99
N TYR A 112 -1.76 -16.63 3.84
CA TYR A 112 -1.13 -16.82 2.53
C TYR A 112 -0.55 -15.49 2.05
N ALA A 113 0.70 -15.52 1.58
CA ALA A 113 1.39 -14.38 1.01
C ALA A 113 1.78 -14.68 -0.44
N LEU A 114 1.89 -13.64 -1.27
CA LEU A 114 2.45 -13.81 -2.60
C LEU A 114 3.95 -14.17 -2.47
N ALA A 115 4.42 -15.14 -3.25
CA ALA A 115 5.79 -15.64 -3.18
C ALA A 115 6.87 -14.57 -3.44
N ASN A 116 6.48 -13.43 -4.01
CA ASN A 116 7.35 -12.30 -4.34
C ASN A 116 7.06 -11.03 -3.52
N GLU A 117 6.12 -11.06 -2.57
CA GLU A 117 5.97 -9.96 -1.62
C GLU A 117 6.99 -10.12 -0.51
N THR A 118 8.04 -9.30 -0.56
CA THR A 118 8.96 -9.10 0.56
C THR A 118 8.13 -8.63 1.76
N LYS A 119 7.89 -9.56 2.69
CA LYS A 119 7.17 -9.37 3.94
C LYS A 119 7.56 -8.04 4.60
N PRO A 120 6.65 -7.05 4.73
CA PRO A 120 6.91 -5.92 5.61
C PRO A 120 7.05 -6.48 7.01
N ALA A 121 8.26 -6.40 7.57
CA ALA A 121 8.54 -6.84 8.92
C ALA A 121 7.62 -6.06 9.88
N THR A 122 6.71 -6.79 10.51
CA THR A 122 5.85 -6.31 11.60
C THR A 122 6.74 -5.86 12.75
N ASN A 123 7.01 -4.55 12.81
CA ASN A 123 7.21 -3.81 14.04
C ASN A 123 6.38 -2.53 13.91
N PRO A 124 5.31 -2.35 14.70
CA PRO A 124 4.59 -1.10 14.71
C PRO A 124 5.46 -0.04 15.39
N VAL A 125 5.43 1.17 14.83
CA VAL A 125 6.04 2.44 15.29
C VAL A 125 7.45 2.74 14.75
N ALA A 126 7.49 3.37 13.56
CA ALA A 126 8.38 4.49 13.27
C ALA A 126 7.74 5.39 12.18
N PRO A 127 7.82 6.72 12.30
CA PRO A 127 7.09 7.65 11.43
C PRO A 127 7.63 7.61 10.01
N ALA A 128 6.75 7.49 9.01
CA ALA A 128 6.95 7.83 7.59
C ALA A 128 8.42 7.76 7.09
N GLY A 129 9.09 6.64 7.31
CA GLY A 129 10.44 6.39 6.80
C GLY A 129 10.39 5.97 5.34
N PRO A 130 11.46 6.24 4.55
CA PRO A 130 11.52 5.76 3.18
C PRO A 130 11.46 4.22 3.14
N THR A 131 10.67 3.69 2.20
CA THR A 131 10.56 2.23 1.98
C THR A 131 11.92 1.61 1.68
N GLU A 132 12.10 0.33 2.01
CA GLU A 132 13.36 -0.39 1.72
C GLU A 132 13.69 -0.38 0.23
N ASP A 133 12.69 -0.53 -0.63
CA ASP A 133 12.86 -0.43 -2.08
C ASP A 133 13.35 0.96 -2.51
N GLY A 134 12.81 2.03 -1.92
CA GLY A 134 13.27 3.40 -2.16
C GLY A 134 14.71 3.63 -1.70
N ARG A 135 15.09 3.02 -0.56
CA ARG A 135 16.46 3.03 -0.04
C ARG A 135 17.43 2.31 -0.97
N ARG A 136 17.08 1.11 -1.44
CA ARG A 136 17.90 0.31 -2.37
C ARG A 136 18.01 1.00 -3.74
N LEU A 137 16.93 1.57 -4.25
CA LEU A 137 16.94 2.32 -5.51
C LEU A 137 17.90 3.50 -5.43
N LYS A 138 17.86 4.30 -4.35
CA LYS A 138 18.76 5.45 -4.18
C LYS A 138 20.23 5.05 -4.09
N LEU A 139 20.56 3.96 -3.40
CA LEU A 139 21.91 3.39 -3.38
C LEU A 139 22.36 2.88 -4.75
N THR A 140 21.45 2.29 -5.52
CA THR A 140 21.73 1.81 -6.89
C THR A 140 22.07 2.98 -7.82
N VAL A 141 21.33 4.09 -7.71
CA VAL A 141 21.62 5.32 -8.46
C VAL A 141 22.97 5.91 -8.06
N LEU A 142 23.29 5.94 -6.77
CA LEU A 142 24.62 6.36 -6.30
C LEU A 142 25.73 5.45 -6.87
N PHE A 143 25.54 4.13 -6.85
CA PHE A 143 26.51 3.19 -7.43
C PHE A 143 26.73 3.45 -8.92
N GLY A 144 25.66 3.69 -9.69
CA GLY A 144 25.80 4.03 -11.12
C GLY A 144 26.71 5.23 -11.36
N ALA A 145 26.56 6.30 -10.56
CA ALA A 145 27.43 7.48 -10.66
C ALA A 145 28.88 7.17 -10.25
N LEU A 146 29.08 6.38 -9.19
CA LEU A 146 30.40 5.94 -8.75
C LEU A 146 31.10 5.03 -9.77
N ALA A 147 30.34 4.15 -10.42
CA ALA A 147 30.85 3.26 -11.46
C ALA A 147 31.25 4.03 -12.72
N VAL A 148 30.47 5.04 -13.13
CA VAL A 148 30.84 5.94 -14.24
C VAL A 148 32.12 6.70 -13.92
N HIS A 149 32.25 7.22 -12.70
CA HIS A 149 33.50 7.86 -12.26
C HIS A 149 34.68 6.89 -12.31
N ALA A 150 34.52 5.69 -11.76
CA ALA A 150 35.57 4.68 -11.76
C ALA A 150 35.98 4.27 -13.18
N ALA A 151 35.03 4.13 -14.11
CA ALA A 151 35.33 3.85 -15.52
C ALA A 151 36.17 4.94 -16.18
N ALA A 152 36.02 6.21 -15.77
CA ALA A 152 36.81 7.33 -16.26
C ALA A 152 38.16 7.51 -15.55
N HIS A 153 38.38 6.84 -14.40
CA HIS A 153 39.56 7.02 -13.54
C HIS A 153 40.25 5.69 -13.21
N ASP A 154 40.50 4.87 -14.23
CA ASP A 154 41.26 3.61 -14.14
C ASP A 154 40.74 2.65 -13.05
N GLY A 155 39.41 2.59 -12.87
CA GLY A 155 38.74 1.73 -11.89
C GLY A 155 38.82 2.24 -10.44
N ARG A 156 39.25 3.49 -10.21
CA ARG A 156 39.33 4.09 -8.87
C ARG A 156 38.05 4.84 -8.52
N PHE A 157 37.49 4.56 -7.35
CA PHE A 157 36.38 5.35 -6.83
C PHE A 157 36.88 6.71 -6.28
N PRO A 158 36.00 7.72 -6.16
CA PRO A 158 36.39 9.06 -5.71
C PRO A 158 37.11 9.05 -4.35
N SER A 159 38.07 9.96 -4.16
CA SER A 159 38.70 10.17 -2.86
C SER A 159 37.78 10.96 -1.91
N ALA A 160 38.08 10.94 -0.60
CA ALA A 160 37.31 11.71 0.37
C ALA A 160 37.43 13.21 0.06
N GLY A 161 36.30 13.87 -0.25
CA GLY A 161 36.24 15.30 -0.57
C GLY A 161 36.16 15.63 -2.07
N ASP A 162 36.17 14.62 -2.94
CA ASP A 162 35.92 14.82 -4.38
C ASP A 162 34.47 15.29 -4.62
N SER A 163 34.32 16.34 -5.44
CA SER A 163 33.04 16.98 -5.76
C SER A 163 32.47 16.60 -7.13
N THR A 164 33.11 15.66 -7.84
CA THR A 164 32.65 15.16 -9.15
C THR A 164 31.27 14.50 -9.10
N ILE A 165 30.91 13.88 -7.98
CA ILE A 165 29.59 13.27 -7.78
C ILE A 165 28.64 14.31 -7.18
N ALA A 166 27.48 14.51 -7.83
CA ALA A 166 26.48 15.48 -7.39
C ALA A 166 26.09 15.28 -5.90
N PRO A 167 26.03 16.37 -5.10
CA PRO A 167 25.85 16.30 -3.65
C PRO A 167 24.53 15.64 -3.21
N ASP A 168 23.50 15.67 -4.07
CA ASP A 168 22.19 15.09 -3.78
C ASP A 168 22.14 13.56 -3.98
N LEU A 169 23.12 12.97 -4.66
CA LEU A 169 23.28 11.52 -4.75
C LEU A 169 23.83 10.93 -3.46
N TRP A 170 24.63 11.71 -2.73
CA TRP A 170 25.17 11.32 -1.44
C TRP A 170 24.13 11.34 -0.31
N ARG A 171 22.95 11.93 -0.51
CA ARG A 171 21.90 12.00 0.50
C ARG A 171 21.02 10.76 0.50
N THR A 172 20.76 10.27 1.71
CA THR A 172 19.80 9.20 1.97
C THR A 172 18.37 9.67 1.70
N PRO A 173 17.42 8.76 1.40
CA PRO A 173 16.03 9.13 1.17
C PRO A 173 15.26 9.50 2.45
N HIS A 174 15.93 9.53 3.60
CA HIS A 174 15.32 9.93 4.87
C HIS A 174 15.13 11.45 4.93
N ALA A 175 14.05 11.90 5.57
CA ALA A 175 13.71 13.33 5.71
C ALA A 175 14.79 14.18 6.41
N SER A 176 15.70 13.55 7.14
CA SER A 176 16.85 14.20 7.79
C SER A 176 17.92 14.69 6.80
N GLY A 177 17.89 14.22 5.54
CA GLY A 177 18.88 14.60 4.53
C GLY A 177 20.30 14.13 4.82
N MET A 178 20.48 13.18 5.76
CA MET A 178 21.79 12.62 6.10
C MET A 178 22.46 11.99 4.90
N ARG A 179 23.80 12.02 4.87
CA ARG A 179 24.58 11.41 3.79
C ARG A 179 24.89 9.95 4.07
N TYR A 180 25.12 9.18 3.01
CA TYR A 180 25.72 7.85 3.12
C TYR A 180 27.12 7.96 3.72
N VAL A 181 27.50 6.99 4.55
CA VAL A 181 28.86 6.83 5.07
C VAL A 181 29.69 6.20 3.97
N TYR A 182 30.59 6.98 3.37
CA TYR A 182 31.45 6.56 2.28
C TYR A 182 32.81 6.12 2.78
N LEU A 183 33.33 5.00 2.26
CA LEU A 183 34.67 4.53 2.55
C LEU A 183 35.58 4.81 1.34
N PRO A 184 36.50 5.78 1.44
CA PRO A 184 37.39 6.14 0.34
C PRO A 184 38.45 5.05 0.09
N ASN A 185 39.27 5.26 -0.95
CA ASN A 185 40.40 4.39 -1.31
C ASN A 185 39.95 2.97 -1.68
N ARG A 186 38.89 2.87 -2.48
CA ARG A 186 38.37 1.63 -3.05
C ARG A 186 38.57 1.63 -4.55
N THR A 187 38.68 0.43 -5.13
CA THR A 187 38.80 0.25 -6.57
C THR A 187 37.86 -0.87 -7.04
N THR A 188 37.56 -0.90 -8.34
CA THR A 188 36.79 -1.98 -8.96
C THR A 188 37.53 -3.32 -8.96
N ASN A 189 38.85 -3.30 -8.75
CA ASN A 189 39.70 -4.50 -8.74
C ASN A 189 39.71 -5.23 -7.39
N ASP A 190 39.10 -4.66 -6.34
CA ASP A 190 38.93 -5.30 -5.03
C ASP A 190 37.42 -5.58 -4.80
N PRO A 191 36.84 -6.59 -5.48
CA PRO A 191 35.42 -6.89 -5.38
C PRO A 191 35.04 -7.37 -3.98
N GLY A 192 33.87 -6.95 -3.49
CA GLY A 192 33.35 -7.38 -2.20
C GLY A 192 33.82 -6.56 -1.00
N ARG A 193 34.51 -5.42 -1.22
CA ARG A 193 34.73 -4.42 -0.17
C ARG A 193 33.53 -3.50 -0.03
N VAL A 194 33.29 -3.04 1.19
CA VAL A 194 32.29 -2.00 1.45
C VAL A 194 32.77 -0.68 0.86
N LEU A 195 31.90 -0.07 0.07
CA LEU A 195 32.12 1.20 -0.61
C LEU A 195 31.32 2.32 0.05
N ALA A 196 30.05 2.07 0.36
CA ALA A 196 29.21 3.01 1.09
C ALA A 196 28.16 2.28 1.92
N CYS A 197 27.68 2.88 3.01
CA CYS A 197 26.55 2.35 3.77
C CYS A 197 25.64 3.46 4.29
N GLU A 198 24.40 3.10 4.61
CA GLU A 198 23.48 4.02 5.28
C GLU A 198 23.97 4.38 6.67
N PRO A 199 23.63 5.56 7.23
CA PRO A 199 23.93 5.91 8.61
C PRO A 199 23.10 5.08 9.62
N GLU A 200 23.47 5.13 10.90
CA GLU A 200 22.84 4.33 11.98
C GLU A 200 21.36 4.65 12.24
N LEU A 201 20.86 5.77 11.71
CA LEU A 201 19.46 6.20 11.85
C LEU A 201 18.44 5.17 11.33
N PHE A 202 18.84 4.26 10.44
CA PHE A 202 17.97 3.25 9.83
C PHE A 202 17.74 1.98 10.68
N GLY A 203 18.07 2.03 11.97
CA GLY A 203 17.81 0.96 12.94
C GLY A 203 18.76 -0.23 12.81
N GLU A 204 18.30 -1.42 13.20
CA GLU A 204 19.16 -2.61 13.31
C GLU A 204 19.71 -3.13 11.98
N GLY A 205 19.13 -2.75 10.83
CA GLY A 205 19.54 -3.24 9.51
C GLY A 205 19.78 -2.11 8.52
N ARG A 206 21.05 -1.91 8.17
CA ARG A 206 21.54 -0.88 7.24
C ARG A 206 21.81 -1.50 5.89
N LEU A 207 21.50 -0.78 4.81
CA LEU A 207 21.91 -1.17 3.47
C LEU A 207 23.37 -0.76 3.25
N VAL A 208 24.11 -1.70 2.69
CA VAL A 208 25.55 -1.62 2.44
C VAL A 208 25.80 -1.89 0.97
N LEU A 209 26.45 -0.94 0.33
CA LEU A 209 26.90 -1.00 -1.05
C LEU A 209 28.34 -1.50 -1.10
N PHE A 210 28.57 -2.54 -1.89
CA PHE A 210 29.88 -3.12 -2.13
C PHE A 210 30.49 -2.61 -3.45
N THR A 211 31.81 -2.75 -3.60
CA THR A 211 32.56 -2.35 -4.79
C THR A 211 32.12 -3.04 -6.08
N ASN A 212 31.49 -4.21 -5.98
CA ASN A 212 30.92 -4.96 -7.11
C ASN A 212 29.48 -4.53 -7.46
N GLY A 213 28.90 -3.58 -6.73
CA GLY A 213 27.51 -3.15 -6.92
C GLY A 213 26.47 -3.96 -6.14
N ASP A 214 26.88 -4.98 -5.39
CA ASP A 214 25.96 -5.70 -4.50
C ASP A 214 25.45 -4.76 -3.41
N ILE A 215 24.15 -4.84 -3.12
CA ILE A 215 23.53 -4.12 -2.01
C ILE A 215 22.95 -5.14 -1.03
N ARG A 216 23.58 -5.27 0.14
CA ARG A 216 23.15 -6.20 1.19
C ARG A 216 22.67 -5.46 2.42
N ARG A 217 21.76 -6.09 3.14
CA ARG A 217 21.37 -5.65 4.48
C ARG A 217 22.37 -6.23 5.48
N MET A 218 22.99 -5.39 6.28
CA MET A 218 23.90 -5.79 7.36
C MET A 218 23.47 -5.13 8.66
N THR A 219 23.72 -5.81 9.76
CA THR A 219 23.46 -5.26 11.09
C THR A 219 24.55 -4.29 11.50
N SER A 220 24.25 -3.37 12.43
CA SER A 220 25.26 -2.46 12.97
C SER A 220 26.44 -3.20 13.62
N THR A 221 26.19 -4.36 14.21
CA THR A 221 27.23 -5.24 14.79
C THR A 221 28.17 -5.81 13.73
N GLU A 222 27.66 -6.21 12.56
CA GLU A 222 28.47 -6.69 11.44
C GLU A 222 29.25 -5.55 10.75
N LEU A 223 28.69 -4.34 10.75
CA LEU A 223 29.31 -3.15 10.16
C LEU A 223 30.36 -2.49 11.05
N ALA A 224 30.24 -2.58 12.37
CA ALA A 224 31.15 -1.99 13.33
C ALA A 224 32.64 -2.27 13.03
N PRO A 225 33.09 -3.52 12.80
CA PRO A 225 34.50 -3.79 12.51
C PRO A 225 34.96 -3.23 11.15
N ILE A 226 34.05 -2.97 10.21
CA ILE A 226 34.37 -2.46 8.87
C ILE A 226 34.46 -0.93 8.86
N LEU A 227 33.63 -0.28 9.69
CA LEU A 227 33.56 1.18 9.81
C LEU A 227 34.55 1.75 10.82
N THR A 228 35.09 0.92 11.71
CA THR A 228 36.15 1.35 12.62
C THR A 228 37.42 1.54 11.79
N PRO A 229 37.99 2.76 11.70
CA PRO A 229 39.29 2.92 11.09
C PRO A 229 40.28 2.12 11.94
N GLU A 230 40.99 1.18 11.35
CA GLU A 230 42.19 0.64 12.00
C GLU A 230 43.07 1.84 12.35
N ALA A 231 43.25 2.05 13.66
CA ALA A 231 44.30 2.89 14.18
C ALA A 231 45.63 2.27 13.74
N LYS A 232 46.21 2.79 12.66
CA LYS A 232 47.62 2.64 12.39
C LYS A 232 48.17 3.84 11.64
#